data_AF-A0A4S4LEN9-F1
#
_entry.id   AF-A0A4S4LEN9-F1
#
_cell.length_a   1.000
_cell.length_b   1.000
_cell.length_c   1.000
_cell.angle_alpha   90.00
_cell.angle_beta   90.00
_cell.angle_gamma   90.00
#
_symmetry.space_group_name_H-M   'P 1'
#
loop_
_entity.id
_entity.type
_entity.pdbx_description
1 polymer ?
#
loop_
_entity_poly.entity_id
_entity_poly.type
_entity_poly.pdbx_seq_one_letter_code
_entity_poly.pdbx_strand_id
1 'polypeptide(L)'
;MVERLPGRAVQTQDITSTLKELPSPRNEEGMPQEQIAYLKTLQAQINCMAWSQQADFHMRPSPLVDGSLLALGNRAGSIILMRYDGKRYVRCDLVIRIADEWITHLSWGPWRAIQPSHTEVYLACGVADGSIVIVHIRQRLKLVPSITSFGQSYSIQADVEVLNSHASDADASETQSNTVPDIQVRGEELATLRIQAQRTSIDSSTLSPVSGISRFADPDRDIVLVTLFDGTFRVVQDVCTTPTFDVTRGSNVIDGEVEIDSGEEFRTLLSSKNLSRSARATFVKSEGGVLQPTDVGRISGATTFDGIETFLWLHERCQPTDFSYKHDAKHSSMLVVARLWSDPSNKEIMLKYIKETLERPHSVLGHAPIHKLRPILLLLCQRTVFETIWPRVLELLPTNTQEAENYIAIEPWTGQVNDAVKEAFRRSLSVDLYGWDSFHSSRLQLAIADYCWSLLEGSPPDLTAQAHELNEAAKAKFSSAAPEAFGLVEPCPACHTPIALENLLNAMCPLGHVWARCSITSFVLSTPAVRTCIGCTRKAFLAPSSRTPRPENNSTLSSTVNGDKASPANASMSLAVPPGVSWVPEAGRSWIVDELLEAARCCLYCGNRFVRIL
;
A
#
# COMPACT_ATOMS: atom_id res chain seq x y z
N MET A 1 -18.18 8.37 -8.36
CA MET A 1 -18.42 7.03 -8.93
C MET A 1 -17.53 6.05 -8.19
N VAL A 2 -17.98 5.59 -7.01
CA VAL A 2 -17.36 4.46 -6.31
C VAL A 2 -18.28 3.29 -6.59
N GLU A 3 -18.05 2.63 -7.73
CA GLU A 3 -18.67 1.33 -7.95
C GLU A 3 -18.27 0.44 -6.78
N ARG A 4 -19.26 -0.23 -6.18
CA ARG A 4 -19.08 -1.23 -5.14
C ARG A 4 -18.01 -2.20 -5.63
N LEU A 5 -16.79 -2.10 -5.11
CA LEU A 5 -15.76 -3.11 -5.34
C LEU A 5 -16.34 -4.44 -4.84
N PRO A 6 -16.61 -5.44 -5.70
CA PRO A 6 -17.05 -6.76 -5.25
C PRO A 6 -15.82 -7.52 -4.74
N GLY A 7 -15.12 -6.93 -3.77
CA GLY A 7 -14.03 -7.57 -3.08
C GLY A 7 -14.61 -8.47 -2.01
N ARG A 8 -14.77 -9.76 -2.30
CA ARG A 8 -14.98 -10.74 -1.23
C ARG A 8 -13.76 -10.66 -0.32
N ALA A 9 -13.94 -10.19 0.91
CA ALA A 9 -12.91 -10.30 1.92
C ALA A 9 -12.59 -11.80 2.10
N VAL A 10 -11.40 -12.20 1.69
CA VAL A 10 -10.93 -13.57 1.91
C VAL A 10 -10.15 -13.54 3.21
N GLN A 11 -10.63 -14.25 4.22
CA GLN A 11 -9.86 -14.48 5.43
C GLN A 11 -8.55 -15.17 5.04
N THR A 12 -7.43 -14.48 5.25
CA THR A 12 -6.10 -14.99 4.90
C THR A 12 -5.56 -15.92 5.99
N GLN A 13 -5.74 -15.53 7.25
CA GLN A 13 -5.30 -16.27 8.43
C GLN A 13 -6.14 -15.85 9.64
N ASP A 14 -6.49 -16.82 10.50
CA ASP A 14 -6.86 -16.54 11.88
C ASP A 14 -5.59 -16.60 12.74
N ILE A 15 -5.22 -15.49 13.36
CA ILE A 15 -4.02 -15.41 14.21
C ILE A 15 -4.32 -15.66 15.68
N THR A 16 -5.57 -15.95 16.06
CA THR A 16 -5.99 -16.10 17.45
C THR A 16 -5.24 -17.21 18.17
N SER A 17 -5.02 -18.35 17.52
CA SER A 17 -4.21 -19.44 18.08
C SER A 17 -2.74 -19.02 18.21
N THR A 18 -2.18 -18.41 17.17
CA THR A 18 -0.80 -17.90 17.18
C THR A 18 -0.58 -16.90 18.32
N LEU A 19 -1.53 -16.00 18.58
CA LEU A 19 -1.47 -15.03 19.68
C LEU A 19 -1.48 -15.69 21.06
N LYS A 20 -2.21 -16.80 21.24
CA LYS A 20 -2.25 -17.58 22.49
C LYS A 20 -0.99 -18.41 22.73
N GLU A 21 -0.30 -18.78 21.65
CA GLU A 21 0.93 -19.59 21.68
C GLU A 21 2.22 -18.74 21.70
N LEU A 22 2.10 -17.41 21.73
CA LEU A 22 3.27 -16.54 21.77
C LEU A 22 4.16 -16.82 22.99
N PRO A 23 5.49 -16.69 22.82
CA PRO A 23 6.40 -16.78 23.95
C PRO A 23 6.08 -15.66 24.95
N SER A 24 6.23 -15.98 26.24
CA SER A 24 6.30 -14.97 27.29
C SER A 24 7.46 -14.01 26.99
N PRO A 25 7.33 -12.70 27.27
CA PRO A 25 8.43 -11.77 27.18
C PRO A 25 9.65 -12.28 27.98
N ARG A 26 10.86 -12.03 27.45
CA ARG A 26 12.10 -12.29 28.20
C ARG A 26 12.04 -11.46 29.48
N ASN A 27 12.17 -12.09 30.65
CA ASN A 27 12.18 -11.56 32.04
C ASN A 27 11.15 -12.21 33.00
N GLU A 28 10.39 -13.24 32.60
CA GLU A 28 9.43 -13.92 33.49
C GLU A 28 10.02 -15.07 34.34
N GLU A 29 11.35 -15.22 34.40
CA GLU A 29 11.98 -16.26 35.22
C GLU A 29 11.68 -16.04 36.71
N GLY A 30 10.80 -16.87 37.27
CA GLY A 30 10.42 -16.84 38.70
C GLY A 30 8.99 -16.39 39.00
N MET A 31 8.18 -16.01 38.00
CA MET A 31 6.77 -15.69 38.24
C MET A 31 5.92 -16.95 38.55
N PRO A 32 4.90 -16.84 39.43
CA PRO A 32 3.92 -17.91 39.63
C PRO A 32 3.20 -18.28 38.32
N GLN A 33 2.92 -19.57 38.13
CA GLN A 33 2.28 -20.09 36.91
C GLN A 33 0.92 -19.43 36.61
N GLU A 34 0.15 -19.06 37.64
CA GLU A 34 -1.11 -18.33 37.50
C GLU A 34 -0.92 -16.92 36.92
N GLN A 35 0.13 -16.22 37.35
CA GLN A 35 0.47 -14.89 36.85
C GLN A 35 0.93 -14.96 35.38
N ILE A 36 1.71 -15.99 35.02
CA ILE A 36 2.10 -16.25 33.63
C ILE A 36 0.86 -16.52 32.76
N ALA A 37 -0.09 -17.33 33.24
CA ALA A 37 -1.33 -17.62 32.51
C ALA A 37 -2.19 -16.35 32.32
N TYR A 38 -2.26 -15.50 33.35
CA TYR A 38 -2.94 -14.21 33.30
C TYR A 38 -2.28 -13.25 32.30
N LEU A 39 -0.95 -13.10 32.36
CA LEU A 39 -0.19 -12.27 31.42
C LEU A 39 -0.34 -12.73 29.98
N LYS A 40 -0.29 -14.05 29.71
CA LYS A 40 -0.54 -14.60 28.37
C LYS A 40 -1.95 -14.29 27.87
N THR A 41 -2.94 -14.33 28.77
CA THR A 41 -4.32 -13.97 28.43
C THR A 41 -4.41 -12.49 28.03
N LEU A 42 -3.78 -11.59 28.79
CA LEU A 42 -3.72 -10.18 28.47
C LEU A 42 -2.89 -9.89 27.20
N GLN A 43 -1.82 -10.64 26.97
CA GLN A 43 -0.95 -10.52 25.81
C GLN A 43 -1.68 -10.86 24.50
N ALA A 44 -2.60 -11.82 24.55
CA ALA A 44 -3.45 -12.18 23.42
C ALA A 44 -4.55 -11.14 23.12
N GLN A 45 -4.82 -10.19 24.04
CA GLN A 45 -5.81 -9.13 23.86
C GLN A 45 -5.17 -7.90 23.19
N ILE A 46 -5.17 -7.91 21.86
CA ILE A 46 -4.68 -6.80 21.03
C ILE A 46 -5.60 -5.58 21.17
N ASN A 47 -5.01 -4.42 21.41
CA ASN A 47 -5.70 -3.16 21.61
C ASN A 47 -5.46 -2.18 20.44
N CYS A 48 -4.26 -2.18 19.87
CA CYS A 48 -3.90 -1.34 18.73
C CYS A 48 -2.96 -2.08 17.77
N MET A 49 -2.90 -1.64 16.52
CA MET A 49 -2.00 -2.20 15.50
C MET A 49 -1.50 -1.11 14.56
N ALA A 50 -0.28 -1.27 14.06
CA ALA A 50 0.29 -0.41 13.04
C ALA A 50 1.22 -1.21 12.14
N TRP A 51 1.16 -1.00 10.82
CA TRP A 51 2.03 -1.66 9.85
C TRP A 51 3.06 -0.65 9.34
N SER A 52 4.34 -0.99 9.45
CA SER A 52 5.42 -0.16 8.88
C SER A 52 5.34 -0.14 7.36
N GLN A 53 5.96 0.87 6.75
CA GLN A 53 6.29 0.78 5.33
C GLN A 53 7.28 -0.39 5.09
N GLN A 54 7.46 -0.76 3.84
CA GLN A 54 8.49 -1.72 3.44
C GLN A 54 9.87 -1.05 3.49
N ALA A 55 10.84 -1.72 4.11
CA ALA A 55 12.19 -1.18 4.27
C ALA A 55 12.93 -1.07 2.92
N ASP A 56 13.50 0.10 2.61
CA ASP A 56 14.42 0.27 1.47
C ASP A 56 15.85 -0.01 1.92
N PHE A 57 16.37 -1.19 1.57
CA PHE A 57 17.74 -1.61 1.91
C PHE A 57 18.82 -0.98 1.02
N HIS A 58 18.47 -0.04 0.14
CA HIS A 58 19.39 0.62 -0.79
C HIS A 58 20.21 -0.37 -1.63
N MET A 59 19.58 -1.49 -2.00
CA MET A 59 20.14 -2.46 -2.94
C MET A 59 19.37 -2.40 -4.25
N ARG A 60 20.07 -2.56 -5.38
CA ARG A 60 19.49 -2.60 -6.72
C ARG A 60 20.11 -3.79 -7.49
N PRO A 61 19.30 -4.69 -8.07
CA PRO A 61 17.84 -4.74 -7.94
C PRO A 61 17.41 -5.00 -6.49
N SER A 62 16.25 -4.46 -6.15
CA SER A 62 15.67 -4.57 -4.82
C SER A 62 15.33 -6.03 -4.52
N PRO A 63 15.79 -6.59 -3.39
CA PRO A 63 15.55 -7.99 -3.07
C PRO A 63 14.06 -8.24 -2.83
N LEU A 64 13.58 -9.44 -3.21
CA LEU A 64 12.21 -9.89 -2.94
C LEU A 64 12.04 -10.37 -1.50
N VAL A 65 12.33 -9.49 -0.54
CA VAL A 65 12.14 -9.75 0.88
C VAL A 65 11.19 -8.71 1.44
N ASP A 66 10.20 -9.16 2.21
CA ASP A 66 9.27 -8.26 2.89
C ASP A 66 9.94 -7.74 4.17
N GLY A 67 10.43 -6.50 4.11
CA GLY A 67 11.03 -5.73 5.18
C GLY A 67 10.01 -5.10 6.11
N SER A 68 8.73 -5.03 5.70
CA SER A 68 7.68 -4.45 6.51
C SER A 68 7.40 -5.28 7.78
N LEU A 69 6.95 -4.59 8.83
CA LEU A 69 6.62 -5.15 10.13
C LEU A 69 5.23 -4.70 10.54
N LEU A 70 4.41 -5.65 10.96
CA LEU A 70 3.16 -5.40 11.65
C LEU A 70 3.43 -5.40 13.16
N ALA A 71 3.26 -4.24 13.82
CA ALA A 71 3.29 -4.13 15.26
C ALA A 71 1.87 -4.26 15.83
N LEU A 72 1.71 -5.05 16.89
CA LEU A 72 0.49 -5.20 17.66
C LEU A 72 0.77 -4.82 19.12
N GLY A 73 0.00 -3.88 19.65
CA GLY A 73 0.06 -3.48 21.06
C GLY A 73 -1.07 -4.16 21.82
N ASN A 74 -0.80 -4.65 23.03
CA ASN A 74 -1.76 -5.42 23.82
C ASN A 74 -1.96 -4.88 25.23
N ARG A 75 -2.88 -5.52 25.97
CA ARG A 75 -3.22 -5.18 27.36
C ARG A 75 -2.21 -5.67 28.39
N ALA A 76 -1.20 -6.43 27.98
CA ALA A 76 -0.06 -6.80 28.80
C ALA A 76 1.14 -5.88 28.51
N GLY A 77 0.92 -4.61 28.16
CA GLY A 77 2.00 -3.65 27.92
C GLY A 77 3.12 -4.12 27.00
N SER A 78 2.80 -5.00 26.04
CA SER A 78 3.77 -5.63 25.16
C SER A 78 3.46 -5.30 23.71
N ILE A 79 4.52 -5.30 22.90
CA ILE A 79 4.47 -5.15 21.45
C ILE A 79 4.86 -6.47 20.82
N ILE A 80 4.04 -6.91 19.88
CA ILE A 80 4.30 -8.10 19.07
C ILE A 80 4.63 -7.62 17.67
N LEU A 81 5.85 -7.91 17.20
CA LEU A 81 6.27 -7.65 15.84
C LEU A 81 6.04 -8.90 15.00
N MET A 82 5.27 -8.75 13.92
CA MET A 82 4.96 -9.81 12.97
C MET A 82 5.42 -9.43 11.56
N ARG A 83 5.73 -10.44 10.75
CA ARG A 83 6.15 -10.27 9.35
C ARG A 83 5.36 -11.18 8.43
N TYR A 84 5.02 -10.67 7.25
CA TYR A 84 4.40 -11.48 6.20
C TYR A 84 5.43 -12.38 5.51
N ASP A 85 5.13 -13.67 5.36
CA ASP A 85 6.04 -14.66 4.80
C ASP A 85 5.99 -14.79 3.27
N GLY A 86 5.14 -14.01 2.60
CA GLY A 86 4.95 -14.07 1.15
C GLY A 86 4.07 -15.23 0.66
N LYS A 87 3.68 -16.17 1.53
CA LYS A 87 2.94 -17.39 1.19
C LYS A 87 1.50 -17.40 1.65
N ARG A 88 1.16 -16.64 2.71
CA ARG A 88 -0.20 -16.26 3.21
C ARG A 88 -0.22 -16.04 4.72
N TYR A 89 0.89 -16.27 5.41
CA TYR A 89 0.93 -16.23 6.85
C TYR A 89 1.71 -15.01 7.34
N VAL A 90 1.25 -14.44 8.44
CA VAL A 90 2.07 -13.60 9.29
C VAL A 90 2.70 -14.49 10.35
N ARG A 91 4.02 -14.36 10.51
CA ARG A 91 4.78 -15.03 11.56
C ARG A 91 5.15 -14.00 12.63
N CYS A 92 5.17 -14.42 13.89
CA CYS A 92 5.72 -13.59 14.95
C CYS A 92 7.26 -13.58 14.84
N ASP A 93 7.84 -12.40 14.66
CA ASP A 93 9.29 -12.19 14.64
C ASP A 93 9.82 -11.90 16.06
N LEU A 94 9.10 -11.10 16.86
CA LEU A 94 9.54 -10.71 18.21
C LEU A 94 8.37 -10.32 19.13
N VAL A 95 8.52 -10.53 20.43
CA VAL A 95 7.65 -10.01 21.50
C VAL A 95 8.51 -9.18 22.46
N ILE A 96 8.09 -7.95 22.73
CA ILE A 96 8.82 -6.96 23.53
C ILE A 96 7.90 -6.48 24.64
N ARG A 97 8.29 -6.62 25.91
CA ARG A 97 7.59 -5.97 27.04
C ARG A 97 8.04 -4.52 27.12
N ILE A 98 7.09 -3.60 27.17
CA ILE A 98 7.33 -2.15 27.12
C ILE A 98 6.92 -1.47 28.42
N ALA A 99 5.75 -1.81 28.94
CA ALA A 99 5.16 -1.21 30.15
C ALA A 99 4.35 -2.26 30.93
N ASP A 100 3.84 -1.91 32.11
CA ASP A 100 2.93 -2.77 32.87
C ASP A 100 1.45 -2.53 32.52
N GLU A 101 1.19 -1.38 31.91
CA GLU A 101 -0.11 -0.88 31.48
C GLU A 101 -0.37 -1.19 30.00
N TRP A 102 -1.57 -0.86 29.49
CA TRP A 102 -1.95 -1.23 28.13
C TRP A 102 -1.23 -0.37 27.09
N ILE A 103 -0.81 -0.99 25.98
CA ILE A 103 -0.41 -0.23 24.80
C ILE A 103 -1.68 0.26 24.10
N THR A 104 -1.84 1.58 24.01
CA THR A 104 -3.02 2.23 23.46
C THR A 104 -2.84 2.65 22.01
N HIS A 105 -1.61 3.00 21.61
CA HIS A 105 -1.33 3.52 20.28
C HIS A 105 0.04 3.04 19.78
N LEU A 106 0.16 2.89 18.46
CA LEU A 106 1.41 2.56 17.77
C LEU A 106 1.55 3.44 16.54
N SER A 107 2.74 3.99 16.32
CA SER A 107 3.04 4.79 15.13
C SER A 107 4.46 4.57 14.63
N TRP A 108 4.59 4.21 13.35
CA TRP A 108 5.88 3.98 12.71
C TRP A 108 6.45 5.27 12.11
N GLY A 109 7.73 5.50 12.33
CA GLY A 109 8.53 6.41 11.50
C GLY A 109 8.80 5.83 10.11
N PRO A 110 9.33 6.64 9.17
CA PRO A 110 9.82 6.12 7.91
C PRO A 110 11.10 5.30 8.13
N TRP A 111 11.28 4.25 7.32
CA TRP A 111 12.56 3.53 7.27
C TRP A 111 13.65 4.45 6.74
N ARG A 112 14.82 4.41 7.38
CA ARG A 112 16.03 5.12 6.96
C ARG A 112 17.09 4.08 6.64
N ALA A 113 17.70 4.16 5.47
CA ALA A 113 18.88 3.37 5.19
C ALA A 113 20.10 4.02 5.83
N ILE A 114 20.80 3.24 6.64
CA ILE A 114 22.07 3.68 7.25
C ILE A 114 23.21 3.40 6.26
N GLN A 115 23.16 2.24 5.63
CA GLN A 115 24.11 1.76 4.62
C GLN A 115 23.44 0.67 3.78
N PRO A 116 23.99 0.27 2.62
CA PRO A 116 23.44 -0.84 1.84
C PRO A 116 23.23 -2.08 2.71
N SER A 117 22.09 -2.76 2.54
CA SER A 117 21.63 -3.91 3.34
C SER A 117 21.25 -3.62 4.80
N HIS A 118 21.30 -2.37 5.28
CA HIS A 118 20.98 -2.02 6.66
C HIS A 118 20.03 -0.83 6.74
N THR A 119 18.94 -1.02 7.45
CA THR A 119 17.91 0.01 7.65
C THR A 119 17.54 0.12 9.10
N GLU A 120 17.00 1.26 9.48
CA GLU A 120 16.43 1.49 10.80
C GLU A 120 15.09 2.21 10.71
N VAL A 121 14.30 2.04 11.77
CA VAL A 121 13.04 2.73 11.97
C VAL A 121 12.78 2.88 13.46
N TYR A 122 11.96 3.87 13.80
CA TYR A 122 11.49 4.09 15.16
C TYR A 122 9.99 3.80 15.23
N LEU A 123 9.56 3.10 16.27
CA LEU A 123 8.17 2.83 16.58
C LEU A 123 7.83 3.54 17.89
N ALA A 124 6.92 4.52 17.82
CA ALA A 124 6.40 5.20 18.99
C ALA A 124 5.18 4.45 19.55
N CYS A 125 5.14 4.30 20.87
CA CYS A 125 4.19 3.46 21.58
C CYS A 125 3.53 4.28 22.67
N GLY A 126 2.23 4.54 22.56
CA GLY A 126 1.45 5.21 23.60
C GLY A 126 0.98 4.19 24.64
N VAL A 127 1.15 4.51 25.92
CA VAL A 127 0.76 3.67 27.05
C VAL A 127 -0.48 4.27 27.73
N ALA A 128 -1.26 3.46 28.44
CA ALA A 128 -2.53 3.89 29.05
C ALA A 128 -2.37 4.92 30.19
N ASP A 129 -1.19 5.02 30.79
CA ASP A 129 -0.83 6.06 31.76
C ASP A 129 -0.51 7.41 31.10
N GLY A 130 -0.50 7.47 29.76
CA GLY A 130 -0.17 8.65 28.97
C GLY A 130 1.29 8.74 28.57
N SER A 131 2.15 7.82 29.01
CA SER A 131 3.56 7.80 28.63
C SER A 131 3.78 7.36 27.19
N ILE A 132 4.93 7.74 26.65
CA ILE A 132 5.37 7.36 25.30
C ILE A 132 6.70 6.62 25.40
N VAL A 133 6.75 5.44 24.79
CA VAL A 133 7.98 4.65 24.65
C VAL A 133 8.39 4.60 23.19
N ILE A 134 9.68 4.84 22.94
CA ILE A 134 10.27 4.73 21.60
C ILE A 134 11.06 3.43 21.48
N VAL A 135 10.71 2.64 20.47
CA VAL A 135 11.39 1.40 20.13
C VAL A 135 12.16 1.61 18.84
N HIS A 136 13.48 1.44 18.89
CA HIS A 136 14.38 1.50 17.75
C HIS A 136 14.57 0.11 17.16
N ILE A 137 14.26 -0.02 15.88
CA ILE A 137 14.28 -1.30 15.17
C ILE A 137 15.27 -1.17 14.02
N ARG A 138 16.28 -2.03 14.00
CA ARG A 138 17.26 -2.13 12.94
C ARG A 138 17.01 -3.43 12.17
N GLN A 139 17.05 -3.37 10.84
CA GLN A 139 16.99 -4.55 9.99
C GLN A 139 18.24 -4.66 9.14
N ARG A 140 18.75 -5.88 9.01
CA ARG A 140 19.90 -6.22 8.17
C ARG A 140 19.58 -7.37 7.24
N LEU A 141 19.96 -7.23 5.97
CA LEU A 141 19.94 -8.36 5.04
C LEU A 141 21.18 -9.24 5.25
N LYS A 142 20.93 -10.53 5.44
CA LYS A 142 21.94 -11.58 5.43
C LYS A 142 21.82 -12.36 4.15
N LEU A 143 22.91 -12.41 3.39
CA LEU A 143 23.01 -13.26 2.22
C LEU A 143 22.84 -14.72 2.65
N VAL A 144 21.88 -15.40 2.04
CA VAL A 144 21.68 -16.84 2.18
C VAL A 144 22.50 -17.51 1.08
N PRO A 145 23.50 -18.35 1.42
CA PRO A 145 24.27 -19.06 0.42
C PRO A 145 23.34 -19.84 -0.52
N SER A 146 23.46 -19.60 -1.82
CA SER A 146 22.73 -20.33 -2.85
C SER A 146 23.68 -21.28 -3.57
N ILE A 147 23.18 -22.45 -3.95
CA ILE A 147 23.90 -23.41 -4.80
C ILE A 147 23.95 -22.98 -6.28
N THR A 148 23.21 -21.93 -6.65
CA THR A 148 23.06 -21.45 -8.03
C THR A 148 23.66 -20.06 -8.20
N SER A 149 24.10 -19.73 -9.43
CA SER A 149 24.48 -18.37 -9.82
C SER A 149 23.28 -17.43 -10.03
N PHE A 150 22.05 -17.96 -10.05
CA PHE A 150 20.83 -17.18 -10.25
C PHE A 150 20.46 -16.33 -9.04
N GLY A 151 20.93 -15.08 -9.04
CA GLY A 151 20.57 -14.06 -8.08
C GLY A 151 21.02 -14.34 -6.65
N GLN A 152 21.06 -13.30 -5.85
CA GLN A 152 21.35 -13.41 -4.43
C GLN A 152 20.04 -13.60 -3.66
N SER A 153 20.03 -14.54 -2.71
CA SER A 153 18.91 -14.72 -1.79
C SER A 153 19.25 -14.09 -0.45
N TYR A 154 18.28 -13.45 0.18
CA TYR A 154 18.47 -12.72 1.42
C TYR A 154 17.49 -13.18 2.49
N SER A 155 17.95 -13.16 3.73
CA SER A 155 17.12 -13.26 4.93
C SER A 155 17.24 -11.96 5.72
N ILE A 156 16.18 -11.58 6.43
CA ILE A 156 16.18 -10.37 7.27
C ILE A 156 16.49 -10.78 8.71
N GLN A 157 17.51 -10.17 9.30
CA GLN A 157 17.69 -10.11 10.73
C GLN A 157 17.12 -8.79 11.24
N ALA A 158 16.36 -8.82 12.33
CA ALA A 158 15.90 -7.63 13.02
C ALA A 158 16.51 -7.59 14.43
N ASP A 159 17.03 -6.43 14.80
CA ASP A 159 17.53 -6.13 16.14
C ASP A 159 16.67 -4.98 16.70
N VAL A 160 16.30 -5.08 17.98
CA VAL A 160 15.37 -4.13 18.60
C VAL A 160 15.91 -3.63 19.93
N GLU A 161 15.80 -2.33 20.13
CA GLU A 161 16.30 -1.60 21.28
C GLU A 161 15.18 -0.66 21.80
N VAL A 162 14.89 -0.69 23.09
CA VAL A 162 13.91 0.21 23.72
C VAL A 162 14.70 1.41 24.25
N LEU A 163 14.50 2.60 23.68
CA LEU A 163 15.38 3.76 23.90
C LEU A 163 15.08 4.54 25.19
N ASN A 164 13.84 4.49 25.69
CA ASN A 164 13.49 5.04 27.00
C ASN A 164 12.07 4.61 27.40
N SER A 165 11.89 4.02 28.58
CA SER A 165 10.56 3.55 29.05
C SER A 165 9.66 4.68 29.58
N HIS A 166 10.19 5.88 29.81
CA HIS A 166 9.44 7.05 30.29
C HIS A 166 9.91 8.34 29.61
N ALA A 167 9.63 8.52 28.32
CA ALA A 167 9.97 9.78 27.63
C ALA A 167 9.14 10.98 28.13
N SER A 168 8.12 10.75 28.96
CA SER A 168 7.14 11.73 29.43
C SER A 168 7.23 12.06 30.91
N ASP A 169 8.23 11.55 31.66
CA ASP A 169 8.44 11.97 33.04
C ASP A 169 8.95 13.41 33.02
N ALA A 170 7.99 14.33 32.93
CA ALA A 170 8.20 15.75 33.00
C ALA A 170 8.79 16.09 34.37
N ASP A 171 10.09 16.38 34.40
CA ASP A 171 10.80 17.13 35.43
C ASP A 171 10.24 17.00 36.86
N ALA A 172 10.34 15.81 37.44
CA ALA A 172 10.62 15.72 38.87
C ALA A 172 12.15 15.86 39.03
N SER A 173 12.61 17.11 39.09
CA SER A 173 14.02 17.48 39.18
C SER A 173 14.82 16.64 40.20
N GLU A 174 15.72 15.77 39.72
CA GLU A 174 16.92 15.43 40.48
C GLU A 174 18.07 15.07 39.53
N THR A 175 19.15 15.84 39.66
CA THR A 175 20.28 15.90 38.75
C THR A 175 21.21 14.72 38.98
N GLN A 176 21.23 13.71 38.11
CA GLN A 176 22.37 12.81 37.98
C GLN A 176 22.75 12.61 36.51
N SER A 177 23.93 13.16 36.17
CA SER A 177 24.56 13.00 34.87
C SER A 177 25.06 11.56 34.72
N ASN A 178 24.40 10.79 33.86
CA ASN A 178 25.04 9.69 33.18
C ASN A 178 25.02 9.99 31.68
N THR A 179 26.20 10.02 31.09
CA THR A 179 26.43 10.25 29.66
C THR A 179 25.84 9.10 28.85
N VAL A 180 24.62 9.32 28.34
CA VAL A 180 24.00 8.51 27.29
C VAL A 180 24.75 8.80 25.97
N PRO A 181 25.01 7.79 25.12
CA PRO A 181 25.59 8.02 23.80
C PRO A 181 24.73 9.01 22.99
N ASP A 182 25.42 9.99 22.43
CA ASP A 182 24.92 11.12 21.65
C ASP A 182 24.19 10.64 20.38
N ILE A 183 22.90 10.29 20.52
CA ILE A 183 21.99 10.10 19.39
C ILE A 183 21.41 11.48 19.08
N GLN A 184 22.05 12.22 18.16
CA GLN A 184 21.50 13.45 17.59
C GLN A 184 20.22 13.14 16.80
N VAL A 185 19.10 12.95 17.50
CA VAL A 185 17.77 13.17 16.93
C VAL A 185 17.65 14.68 16.80
N ARG A 186 17.69 15.21 15.57
CA ARG A 186 17.71 16.65 15.25
C ARG A 186 16.41 17.43 15.59
N GLY A 187 15.78 17.10 16.71
CA GLY A 187 14.69 17.81 17.39
C GLY A 187 14.59 17.25 18.81
N GLU A 188 15.32 17.85 19.76
CA GLU A 188 15.67 17.22 21.04
C GLU A 188 14.58 17.29 22.13
N GLU A 189 13.45 17.96 21.90
CA GLU A 189 12.44 18.15 22.94
C GLU A 189 11.08 17.54 22.56
N LEU A 190 10.53 16.76 23.50
CA LEU A 190 9.16 16.24 23.40
C LEU A 190 8.18 17.41 23.52
N ALA A 191 7.56 17.79 22.41
CA ALA A 191 6.55 18.84 22.40
C ALA A 191 5.17 18.30 22.82
N THR A 192 4.59 18.89 23.87
CA THR A 192 3.21 18.60 24.27
C THR A 192 2.28 19.71 23.80
N LEU A 193 1.31 19.35 22.96
CA LEU A 193 0.31 20.29 22.47
C LEU A 193 -1.05 20.00 23.10
N ARG A 194 -1.63 20.99 23.78
CA ARG A 194 -2.98 20.85 24.37
C ARG A 194 -4.06 21.13 23.35
N ILE A 195 -4.81 20.09 22.96
CA ILE A 195 -5.96 20.23 22.05
C ILE A 195 -7.04 21.07 22.74
N GLN A 196 -7.53 22.12 22.06
CA GLN A 196 -8.64 22.95 22.52
C GLN A 196 -9.98 22.46 21.94
N ALA A 197 -11.10 22.58 22.64
CA ALA A 197 -12.38 22.10 22.10
C ALA A 197 -12.81 22.92 20.86
N GLN A 198 -13.22 22.25 19.78
CA GLN A 198 -13.86 22.90 18.63
C GLN A 198 -15.35 22.65 18.74
N ARG A 199 -16.16 23.70 18.90
CA ARG A 199 -17.63 23.55 18.97
C ARG A 199 -18.25 23.35 17.58
N THR A 200 -17.88 22.26 16.91
CA THR A 200 -18.41 21.90 15.58
C THR A 200 -19.66 21.01 15.68
N SER A 201 -19.79 20.28 16.79
CA SER A 201 -20.97 19.49 17.15
C SER A 201 -21.22 19.51 18.66
N ILE A 202 -22.35 18.97 19.11
CA ILE A 202 -22.69 18.88 20.54
C ILE A 202 -21.78 17.91 21.32
N ASP A 203 -21.15 16.95 20.63
CA ASP A 203 -20.26 15.93 21.24
C ASP A 203 -18.78 16.29 21.10
N SER A 204 -18.49 17.49 20.57
CA SER A 204 -17.10 17.87 20.35
C SER A 204 -16.38 18.13 21.67
N SER A 205 -15.33 17.34 21.93
CA SER A 205 -14.62 17.29 23.21
C SER A 205 -13.11 17.23 22.99
N THR A 206 -12.35 17.84 23.89
CA THR A 206 -10.88 17.68 23.95
C THR A 206 -10.46 16.31 24.47
N LEU A 207 -11.39 15.58 25.06
CA LEU A 207 -11.17 14.25 25.63
C LEU A 207 -11.55 13.14 24.65
N SER A 208 -12.03 13.52 23.46
CA SER A 208 -12.32 12.57 22.39
C SER A 208 -11.04 11.80 22.01
N PRO A 209 -11.07 10.46 21.98
CA PRO A 209 -9.92 9.67 21.56
C PRO A 209 -9.44 10.07 20.17
N VAL A 210 -8.13 9.92 19.92
CA VAL A 210 -7.58 10.09 18.57
C VAL A 210 -8.03 8.92 17.71
N SER A 211 -8.67 9.24 16.59
CA SER A 211 -9.20 8.29 15.61
C SER A 211 -8.27 8.11 14.41
N GLY A 212 -7.41 9.09 14.15
CA GLY A 212 -6.45 9.07 13.06
C GLY A 212 -5.37 10.13 13.21
N ILE A 213 -4.17 9.84 12.72
CA ILE A 213 -3.07 10.79 12.60
C ILE A 213 -2.51 10.66 11.19
N SER A 214 -2.30 11.78 10.52
CA SER A 214 -1.75 11.80 9.15
C SER A 214 -0.76 12.94 9.01
N ARG A 215 0.46 12.64 8.56
CA ARG A 215 1.50 13.64 8.36
C ARG A 215 1.67 13.93 6.87
N PHE A 216 1.79 15.22 6.56
CA PHE A 216 2.14 15.75 5.26
C PHE A 216 3.51 16.39 5.41
N ALA A 217 4.52 15.74 4.82
CA ALA A 217 5.89 16.22 4.81
C ALA A 217 6.27 16.55 3.36
N ASP A 218 5.88 17.75 2.93
CA ASP A 218 6.41 18.39 1.71
C ASP A 218 7.53 19.34 2.16
N PRO A 219 8.60 19.56 1.38
CA PRO A 219 9.55 20.66 1.60
C PRO A 219 8.91 21.98 2.04
N ASP A 220 7.71 22.29 1.54
CA ASP A 220 6.99 23.53 1.83
C ASP A 220 5.90 23.38 2.91
N ARG A 221 5.65 22.16 3.40
CA ARG A 221 4.56 21.84 4.34
C ARG A 221 5.00 20.78 5.32
N ASP A 222 5.08 21.15 6.59
CA ASP A 222 5.25 20.20 7.68
C ASP A 222 4.04 20.24 8.59
N ILE A 223 3.03 19.44 8.22
CA ILE A 223 1.71 19.45 8.84
C ILE A 223 1.38 18.06 9.37
N VAL A 224 0.83 18.00 10.57
CA VAL A 224 0.18 16.81 11.11
C VAL A 224 -1.30 17.10 11.30
N LEU A 225 -2.13 16.25 10.72
CA LEU A 225 -3.56 16.20 10.97
C LEU A 225 -3.87 15.17 12.04
N VAL A 226 -4.58 15.60 13.08
CA VAL A 226 -5.11 14.74 14.13
C VAL A 226 -6.62 14.73 14.00
N THR A 227 -7.20 13.56 13.75
CA THR A 227 -8.64 13.35 13.71
C THR A 227 -9.09 12.74 15.02
N LEU A 228 -10.10 13.33 15.65
CA LEU A 228 -10.70 12.84 16.88
C LEU A 228 -11.95 12.02 16.61
N PHE A 229 -12.33 11.18 17.57
CA PHE A 229 -13.48 10.29 17.49
C PHE A 229 -14.81 11.03 17.32
N ASP A 230 -14.91 12.27 17.80
CA ASP A 230 -16.08 13.16 17.62
C ASP A 230 -16.21 13.77 16.21
N GLY A 231 -15.28 13.42 15.31
CA GLY A 231 -15.24 13.88 13.94
C GLY A 231 -14.53 15.22 13.72
N THR A 232 -13.89 15.79 14.74
CA THR A 232 -13.08 17.00 14.58
C THR A 232 -11.68 16.68 14.02
N PHE A 233 -11.17 17.61 13.20
CA PHE A 233 -9.83 17.59 12.63
C PHE A 233 -9.01 18.74 13.21
N ARG A 234 -7.77 18.44 13.58
CA ARG A 234 -6.78 19.39 14.11
C ARG A 234 -5.57 19.42 13.22
N VAL A 235 -5.13 20.63 12.93
CA VAL A 235 -3.97 20.91 12.09
C VAL A 235 -2.89 21.41 13.02
N VAL A 236 -1.80 20.65 13.09
CA VAL A 236 -0.55 21.06 13.72
C VAL A 236 0.39 21.44 12.60
N GLN A 237 0.84 22.69 12.59
CA GLN A 237 1.79 23.22 11.63
C GLN A 237 3.19 23.23 12.23
N ASP A 238 4.21 23.26 11.37
CA ASP A 238 5.61 23.45 11.74
C ASP A 238 6.12 22.40 12.73
N VAL A 239 5.72 21.14 12.50
CA VAL A 239 5.87 20.01 13.45
C VAL A 239 7.33 19.74 13.83
N CYS A 240 8.27 19.94 12.91
CA CYS A 240 9.71 19.72 13.08
C CYS A 240 10.45 20.94 13.63
N THR A 241 9.80 22.10 13.70
CA THR A 241 10.44 23.34 14.18
C THR A 241 9.77 23.80 15.46
N THR A 242 8.63 24.48 15.35
CA THR A 242 7.86 24.96 16.49
C THR A 242 6.42 24.53 16.29
N PRO A 243 6.03 23.33 16.75
CA PRO A 243 4.70 22.80 16.50
C PRO A 243 3.64 23.73 17.09
N THR A 244 2.74 24.23 16.25
CA THR A 244 1.65 25.11 16.69
C THR A 244 0.31 24.61 16.16
N PHE A 245 -0.73 24.68 16.99
CA PHE A 245 -2.10 24.59 16.49
C PHE A 245 -2.47 25.89 15.78
N ASP A 246 -3.19 25.77 14.66
CA ASP A 246 -3.85 26.86 13.91
C ASP A 246 -3.43 28.25 14.38
N VAL A 247 -2.56 28.92 13.63
CA VAL A 247 -2.21 30.32 13.90
C VAL A 247 -3.47 31.17 13.76
N THR A 248 -4.21 31.33 14.85
CA THR A 248 -5.23 32.37 15.00
C THR A 248 -4.45 33.65 15.19
N ARG A 249 -3.80 34.11 14.12
CA ARG A 249 -3.33 35.49 14.04
C ARG A 249 -4.60 36.31 14.26
N GLY A 250 -4.67 36.95 15.42
CA GLY A 250 -5.72 37.91 15.76
C GLY A 250 -5.59 39.09 14.81
N SER A 251 -6.00 38.88 13.56
CA SER A 251 -6.11 39.91 12.55
C SER A 251 -7.34 40.73 12.92
N ASN A 252 -7.16 41.65 13.87
CA ASN A 252 -7.96 42.88 13.92
C ASN A 252 -7.61 43.72 12.69
N VAL A 253 -7.79 43.17 11.48
CA VAL A 253 -7.61 43.89 10.22
C VAL A 253 -8.87 44.71 10.05
N ILE A 254 -8.74 45.97 10.44
CA ILE A 254 -9.71 47.03 10.23
C ILE A 254 -9.67 47.35 8.73
N ASP A 255 -10.68 46.88 7.98
CA ASP A 255 -11.17 47.33 6.65
C ASP A 255 -10.19 47.91 5.60
N GLY A 256 -8.93 47.45 5.57
CA GLY A 256 -7.99 47.73 4.50
C GLY A 256 -7.90 46.55 3.53
N GLU A 257 -8.16 46.78 2.25
CA GLU A 257 -7.86 45.82 1.17
C GLU A 257 -6.35 45.55 1.16
N VAL A 258 -5.91 44.52 1.88
CA VAL A 258 -4.53 44.01 1.82
C VAL A 258 -4.52 42.92 0.75
N GLU A 259 -3.63 43.07 -0.24
CA GLU A 259 -3.31 41.99 -1.17
C GLU A 259 -2.86 40.77 -0.36
N ILE A 260 -3.71 39.75 -0.32
CA ILE A 260 -3.44 38.50 0.37
C ILE A 260 -2.38 37.77 -0.44
N ASP A 261 -1.21 37.55 0.16
CA ASP A 261 -0.20 36.66 -0.43
C ASP A 261 -0.81 35.26 -0.63
N SER A 262 -0.59 34.69 -1.81
CA SER A 262 -1.10 33.36 -2.22
C SER A 262 -0.85 32.24 -1.19
N GLY A 263 0.22 32.36 -0.39
CA GLY A 263 0.52 31.44 0.71
C GLY A 263 -0.44 31.53 1.90
N GLU A 264 -0.99 32.71 2.20
CA GLU A 264 -1.94 32.90 3.31
C GLU A 264 -3.31 32.30 2.97
N GLU A 265 -3.79 32.43 1.73
CA GLU A 265 -5.06 31.84 1.31
C GLU A 265 -5.07 30.32 1.55
N PHE A 266 -3.99 29.63 1.18
CA PHE A 266 -3.85 28.19 1.41
C PHE A 266 -3.91 27.81 2.90
N ARG A 267 -3.21 28.55 3.76
CA ARG A 267 -3.22 28.30 5.22
C ARG A 267 -4.61 28.46 5.82
N THR A 268 -5.43 29.36 5.29
CA THR A 268 -6.82 29.50 5.74
C THR A 268 -7.68 28.30 5.34
N LEU A 269 -7.51 27.77 4.13
CA LEU A 269 -8.23 26.58 3.65
C LEU A 269 -7.93 25.36 4.51
N LEU A 270 -6.66 25.16 4.86
CA LEU A 270 -6.17 24.03 5.64
C LEU A 270 -6.17 24.32 7.16
N SER A 271 -7.16 25.08 7.64
CA SER A 271 -7.37 25.31 9.07
C SER A 271 -8.19 24.18 9.69
N SER A 272 -7.94 23.92 10.98
CA SER A 272 -8.65 22.90 11.75
C SER A 272 -10.17 23.12 11.72
N LYS A 273 -10.61 24.38 11.74
CA LYS A 273 -12.03 24.76 11.65
C LYS A 273 -12.65 24.37 10.30
N ASN A 274 -11.93 24.61 9.20
CA ASN A 274 -12.43 24.32 7.85
C ASN A 274 -12.47 22.82 7.58
N LEU A 275 -11.43 22.08 7.97
CA LEU A 275 -11.42 20.62 7.84
C LEU A 275 -12.55 19.95 8.64
N SER A 276 -12.75 20.36 9.90
CA SER A 276 -13.87 19.86 10.71
C SER A 276 -15.25 20.19 10.09
N ARG A 277 -15.40 21.37 9.49
CA ARG A 277 -16.63 21.74 8.75
C ARG A 277 -16.83 20.88 7.50
N SER A 278 -15.78 20.65 6.71
CA SER A 278 -15.83 19.77 5.54
C SER A 278 -16.19 18.33 5.92
N ALA A 279 -15.60 17.80 6.99
CA ALA A 279 -15.92 16.49 7.51
C ALA A 279 -17.39 16.41 7.96
N ARG A 280 -17.89 17.43 8.69
CA ARG A 280 -19.29 17.50 9.10
C ARG A 280 -20.26 17.63 7.92
N ALA A 281 -19.92 18.43 6.91
CA ALA A 281 -20.72 18.55 5.69
C ALA A 281 -20.78 17.20 4.94
N THR A 282 -19.67 16.46 4.92
CA THR A 282 -19.62 15.11 4.35
C THR A 282 -20.52 14.15 5.11
N PHE A 283 -20.49 14.18 6.45
CA PHE A 283 -21.40 13.40 7.30
C PHE A 283 -22.88 13.70 7.01
N VAL A 284 -23.24 14.99 6.92
CA VAL A 284 -24.62 15.40 6.59
C VAL A 284 -25.04 14.87 5.23
N LYS A 285 -24.14 14.93 4.25
CA LYS A 285 -24.39 14.45 2.89
C LYS A 285 -24.51 12.92 2.82
N SER A 286 -23.68 12.17 3.54
CA SER A 286 -23.64 10.71 3.46
C SER A 286 -24.85 10.04 4.13
N GLU A 287 -25.40 10.65 5.17
CA GLU A 287 -26.61 10.16 5.86
C GLU A 287 -27.91 10.39 5.05
N GLY A 288 -27.89 11.24 4.02
CA GLY A 288 -28.99 11.39 3.06
C GLY A 288 -30.34 11.87 3.63
N GLY A 289 -30.39 12.32 4.89
CA GLY A 289 -31.61 12.67 5.61
C GLY A 289 -31.50 13.94 6.45
N VAL A 290 -32.63 14.40 6.98
CA VAL A 290 -32.69 15.53 7.92
C VAL A 290 -32.02 15.10 9.23
N LEU A 291 -30.78 15.53 9.44
CA LEU A 291 -30.08 15.34 10.70
C LEU A 291 -30.67 16.26 11.78
N GLN A 292 -30.88 15.69 12.96
CA GLN A 292 -31.17 16.45 14.15
C GLN A 292 -29.90 17.16 14.64
N PRO A 293 -30.02 18.31 15.33
CA PRO A 293 -28.88 18.97 15.96
C PRO A 293 -28.11 18.07 16.96
N THR A 294 -28.78 17.06 17.52
CA THR A 294 -28.22 16.07 18.44
C THR A 294 -27.55 14.88 17.75
N ASP A 295 -27.66 14.73 16.43
CA ASP A 295 -26.97 13.69 15.69
C ASP A 295 -25.49 14.04 15.54
N VAL A 296 -24.62 13.16 16.02
CA VAL A 296 -23.17 13.30 15.90
C VAL A 296 -22.58 12.15 15.10
N GLY A 297 -21.57 12.48 14.32
CA GLY A 297 -20.86 11.51 13.48
C GLY A 297 -19.60 11.08 14.22
N ARG A 298 -19.57 9.84 14.68
CA ARG A 298 -18.34 9.24 15.23
C ARG A 298 -17.44 8.84 14.08
N ILE A 299 -16.17 9.22 14.13
CA ILE A 299 -15.17 8.84 13.14
C ILE A 299 -14.24 7.79 13.74
N SER A 300 -13.98 6.70 13.04
CA SER A 300 -13.04 5.64 13.41
C SER A 300 -12.03 5.38 12.29
N GLY A 301 -10.75 5.31 12.65
CA GLY A 301 -9.67 4.89 11.74
C GLY A 301 -9.44 5.87 10.58
N ALA A 302 -9.48 7.17 10.85
CA ALA A 302 -9.26 8.18 9.81
C ALA A 302 -7.82 8.13 9.27
N THR A 303 -7.68 8.09 7.96
CA THR A 303 -6.38 8.05 7.27
C THR A 303 -6.45 8.76 5.93
N THR A 304 -5.31 9.21 5.42
CA THR A 304 -5.21 9.73 4.04
C THR A 304 -5.45 8.61 3.03
N PHE A 305 -6.28 8.87 2.03
CA PHE A 305 -6.55 7.94 0.93
C PHE A 305 -5.54 8.07 -0.21
N ASP A 306 -5.14 9.31 -0.51
CA ASP A 306 -4.19 9.68 -1.57
C ASP A 306 -2.92 10.38 -1.04
N GLY A 307 -2.80 10.56 0.28
CA GLY A 307 -1.66 11.29 0.86
C GLY A 307 -1.65 12.78 0.53
N ILE A 308 -2.73 13.33 -0.04
CA ILE A 308 -2.87 14.73 -0.38
C ILE A 308 -4.12 15.29 0.29
N GLU A 309 -5.28 15.30 -0.38
CA GLU A 309 -6.48 16.02 0.07
C GLU A 309 -7.67 15.10 0.34
N THR A 310 -7.56 13.82 -0.02
CA THR A 310 -8.64 12.84 0.13
C THR A 310 -8.42 12.00 1.37
N PHE A 311 -9.44 11.90 2.20
CA PHE A 311 -9.46 11.13 3.43
C PHE A 311 -10.42 9.95 3.34
N LEU A 312 -10.06 8.89 4.06
CA LEU A 312 -10.84 7.68 4.24
C LEU A 312 -11.11 7.49 5.74
N TRP A 313 -12.35 7.21 6.12
CA TRP A 313 -12.68 6.84 7.49
C TRP A 313 -13.97 6.02 7.56
N LEU A 314 -14.15 5.29 8.66
CA LEU A 314 -15.45 4.75 9.01
C LEU A 314 -16.20 5.80 9.83
N HIS A 315 -17.45 6.09 9.48
CA HIS A 315 -18.30 6.88 10.36
C HIS A 315 -19.54 6.12 10.81
N GLU A 316 -20.02 6.50 11.98
CA GLU A 316 -21.24 5.98 12.58
C GLU A 316 -22.07 7.15 13.10
N ARG A 317 -23.36 7.17 12.77
CA ARG A 317 -24.30 8.12 13.37
C ARG A 317 -24.67 7.68 14.77
N CYS A 318 -24.48 8.56 15.75
CA CYS A 318 -24.96 8.35 17.11
C CYS A 318 -25.70 9.59 17.63
N GLN A 319 -26.51 9.36 18.66
CA GLN A 319 -27.23 10.42 19.40
C GLN A 319 -26.82 10.26 20.86
N PRO A 320 -25.87 11.06 21.38
CA PRO A 320 -25.36 10.89 22.74
C PRO A 320 -26.45 11.06 23.82
N THR A 321 -27.54 11.77 23.48
CA THR A 321 -28.72 11.95 24.33
C THR A 321 -29.70 10.78 24.28
N ASP A 322 -29.54 9.86 23.34
CA ASP A 322 -30.35 8.65 23.20
C ASP A 322 -29.73 7.53 24.04
N PHE A 323 -30.25 7.35 25.25
CA PHE A 323 -29.84 6.26 26.16
C PHE A 323 -30.50 4.92 25.80
N SER A 324 -31.18 4.80 24.65
CA SER A 324 -31.65 3.49 24.20
C SER A 324 -30.45 2.61 23.89
N TYR A 325 -30.29 1.54 24.67
CA TYR A 325 -29.25 0.57 24.42
C TYR A 325 -29.44 -0.04 23.03
N LYS A 326 -28.50 0.25 22.13
CA LYS A 326 -28.38 -0.44 20.85
C LYS A 326 -27.32 -1.50 21.03
N HIS A 327 -27.71 -2.74 20.82
CA HIS A 327 -26.76 -3.85 20.76
C HIS A 327 -25.76 -3.61 19.63
N ASP A 328 -24.49 -3.96 19.80
CA ASP A 328 -23.42 -3.60 18.87
C ASP A 328 -23.73 -3.98 17.41
N ALA A 329 -24.37 -5.13 17.22
CA ALA A 329 -24.85 -5.64 15.92
C ALA A 329 -25.85 -4.72 15.17
N LYS A 330 -26.41 -3.70 15.83
CA LYS A 330 -27.32 -2.71 15.21
C LYS A 330 -26.62 -1.42 14.78
N HIS A 331 -25.33 -1.26 15.08
CA HIS A 331 -24.58 -0.12 14.58
C HIS A 331 -24.34 -0.27 13.08
N SER A 332 -24.69 0.76 12.34
CA SER A 332 -24.41 0.85 10.91
C SER A 332 -23.24 1.79 10.73
N SER A 333 -22.09 1.24 10.36
CA SER A 333 -20.91 2.02 9.98
C SER A 333 -20.88 2.19 8.46
N MET A 334 -20.50 3.37 8.00
CA MET A 334 -20.30 3.67 6.59
C MET A 334 -18.84 4.05 6.34
N LEU A 335 -18.23 3.45 5.31
CA LEU A 335 -16.92 3.86 4.83
C LEU A 335 -17.08 5.10 3.96
N VAL A 336 -16.49 6.21 4.39
CA VAL A 336 -16.50 7.48 3.67
C VAL A 336 -15.12 7.74 3.07
N VAL A 337 -15.13 8.09 1.78
CA VAL A 337 -13.99 8.65 1.04
C VAL A 337 -14.39 10.06 0.65
N ALA A 338 -13.70 11.07 1.16
CA ALA A 338 -14.03 12.46 0.83
C ALA A 338 -12.81 13.34 0.77
N ARG A 339 -12.85 14.28 -0.17
CA ARG A 339 -11.90 15.39 -0.29
C ARG A 339 -12.25 16.44 0.76
N LEU A 340 -11.35 16.73 1.69
CA LEU A 340 -11.61 17.64 2.81
C LEU A 340 -11.26 19.09 2.50
N TRP A 341 -10.35 19.33 1.56
CA TRP A 341 -10.01 20.65 1.04
C TRP A 341 -9.68 20.58 -0.46
N SER A 342 -9.63 21.74 -1.10
CA SER A 342 -9.23 21.87 -2.49
C SER A 342 -8.20 22.96 -2.60
N ASP A 343 -6.99 22.61 -3.02
CA ASP A 343 -5.93 23.59 -3.24
C ASP A 343 -5.92 24.03 -4.72
N PRO A 344 -6.14 25.33 -5.03
CA PRO A 344 -6.05 25.81 -6.41
C PRO A 344 -4.61 25.79 -6.96
N SER A 345 -3.60 25.89 -6.08
CA SER A 345 -2.17 25.81 -6.40
C SER A 345 -1.67 24.37 -6.59
N ASN A 346 -2.56 23.38 -6.42
CA ASN A 346 -2.26 21.95 -6.52
C ASN A 346 -1.64 21.56 -7.87
N LYS A 347 -1.83 22.34 -8.94
CA LYS A 347 -1.28 21.99 -10.27
C LYS A 347 0.26 21.86 -10.27
N GLU A 348 0.98 22.82 -9.70
CA GLU A 348 2.46 22.78 -9.67
C GLU A 348 2.97 21.71 -8.71
N ILE A 349 2.35 21.62 -7.52
CA ILE A 349 2.68 20.62 -6.50
C ILE A 349 2.48 19.22 -7.08
N MET A 350 1.43 19.02 -7.87
CA MET A 350 1.15 17.74 -8.51
C MET A 350 2.12 17.43 -9.63
N LEU A 351 2.55 18.41 -10.43
CA LEU A 351 3.60 18.19 -11.43
C LEU A 351 4.94 17.86 -10.77
N LYS A 352 5.28 18.53 -9.67
CA LYS A 352 6.42 18.18 -8.81
C LYS A 352 6.28 16.76 -8.28
N TYR A 353 5.12 16.38 -7.74
CA TYR A 353 4.84 15.04 -7.25
C TYR A 353 4.92 13.96 -8.35
N ILE A 354 4.37 14.22 -9.54
CA ILE A 354 4.48 13.33 -10.71
C ILE A 354 5.96 13.15 -11.06
N LYS A 355 6.70 14.25 -11.18
CA LYS A 355 8.13 14.22 -11.49
C LYS A 355 8.91 13.41 -10.45
N GLU A 356 8.73 13.69 -9.16
CA GLU A 356 9.38 12.95 -8.07
C GLU A 356 8.99 11.46 -8.06
N THR A 357 7.72 11.15 -8.30
CA THR A 357 7.22 9.77 -8.39
C THR A 357 7.85 9.01 -9.57
N LEU A 358 8.08 9.68 -10.70
CA LEU A 358 8.70 9.09 -11.88
C LEU A 358 10.22 8.98 -11.75
N GLU A 359 10.89 10.00 -11.21
CA GLU A 359 12.36 10.03 -11.02
C GLU A 359 12.82 9.13 -9.87
N ARG A 360 12.02 9.00 -8.80
CA ARG A 360 12.36 8.21 -7.60
C ARG A 360 11.22 7.27 -7.25
N PRO A 361 10.95 6.27 -8.10
CA PRO A 361 9.77 5.45 -7.94
C PRO A 361 9.92 4.47 -6.77
N HIS A 362 11.11 4.25 -6.20
CA HIS A 362 11.37 3.35 -5.06
C HIS A 362 10.64 1.99 -5.17
N SER A 363 11.11 1.14 -6.09
CA SER A 363 10.59 -0.21 -6.35
C SER A 363 10.45 -1.08 -5.10
N VAL A 364 11.26 -0.79 -4.07
CA VAL A 364 11.29 -1.58 -2.83
C VAL A 364 10.00 -1.45 -2.05
N LEU A 365 9.25 -0.35 -2.12
CA LEU A 365 8.24 0.00 -1.11
C LEU A 365 7.02 -0.94 -1.03
N GLY A 366 6.96 -2.03 -1.80
CA GLY A 366 5.86 -3.01 -1.76
C GLY A 366 4.52 -2.43 -2.21
N HIS A 367 4.47 -1.13 -2.53
CA HIS A 367 3.32 -0.42 -3.03
C HIS A 367 3.11 -0.82 -4.48
N ALA A 368 1.89 -1.30 -4.78
CA ALA A 368 1.47 -1.44 -6.16
C ALA A 368 1.57 -0.07 -6.85
N PRO A 369 1.96 0.01 -8.14
CA PRO A 369 2.03 1.29 -8.85
C PRO A 369 0.75 2.11 -8.73
N ILE A 370 -0.42 1.46 -8.71
CA ILE A 370 -1.70 2.16 -8.53
C ILE A 370 -1.78 2.94 -7.22
N HIS A 371 -1.08 2.52 -6.16
CA HIS A 371 -1.05 3.25 -4.91
C HIS A 371 -0.28 4.58 -5.05
N LYS A 372 0.89 4.53 -5.72
CA LYS A 372 1.70 5.72 -6.03
C LYS A 372 1.01 6.66 -7.01
N LEU A 373 0.33 6.08 -8.00
CA LEU A 373 -0.37 6.82 -9.05
C LEU A 373 -1.74 7.32 -8.61
N ARG A 374 -2.37 6.73 -7.59
CA ARG A 374 -3.72 7.11 -7.14
C ARG A 374 -3.93 8.63 -7.03
N PRO A 375 -3.05 9.41 -6.39
CA PRO A 375 -3.26 10.84 -6.24
C PRO A 375 -3.26 11.54 -7.61
N ILE A 376 -2.37 11.10 -8.50
CA ILE A 376 -2.26 11.58 -9.88
C ILE A 376 -3.52 11.23 -10.67
N LEU A 377 -3.98 9.98 -10.62
CA LEU A 377 -5.14 9.52 -11.39
C LEU A 377 -6.44 10.20 -10.92
N LEU A 378 -6.65 10.32 -9.60
CA LEU A 378 -7.84 10.99 -9.04
C LEU A 378 -7.90 12.47 -9.44
N LEU A 379 -6.74 13.12 -9.53
CA LEU A 379 -6.66 14.49 -10.02
C LEU A 379 -6.95 14.57 -11.52
N LEU A 380 -6.32 13.71 -12.32
CA LEU A 380 -6.53 13.64 -13.77
C LEU A 380 -7.98 13.24 -14.12
N CYS A 381 -8.72 12.57 -13.23
CA CYS A 381 -10.17 12.37 -13.40
C CYS A 381 -10.93 13.70 -13.48
N GLN A 382 -10.41 14.78 -12.90
CA GLN A 382 -11.05 16.09 -12.91
C GLN A 382 -10.75 16.77 -14.25
N ARG A 383 -11.73 16.78 -15.16
CA ARG A 383 -11.57 17.28 -16.53
C ARG A 383 -10.93 18.67 -16.62
N THR A 384 -11.36 19.61 -15.77
CA THR A 384 -10.82 20.98 -15.72
C THR A 384 -9.34 21.02 -15.34
N VAL A 385 -8.91 20.10 -14.46
CA VAL A 385 -7.51 19.98 -14.06
C VAL A 385 -6.72 19.30 -15.18
N PHE A 386 -7.23 18.16 -15.68
CA PHE A 386 -6.62 17.40 -16.78
C PHE A 386 -6.30 18.30 -17.97
N GLU A 387 -7.29 19.03 -18.49
CA GLU A 387 -7.14 19.94 -19.64
C GLU A 387 -6.05 21.00 -19.41
N THR A 388 -5.78 21.39 -18.16
CA THR A 388 -4.70 22.33 -17.85
C THR A 388 -3.33 21.65 -17.76
N ILE A 389 -3.24 20.48 -17.12
CA ILE A 389 -1.93 19.91 -16.71
C ILE A 389 -1.37 18.87 -17.68
N TRP A 390 -2.22 18.21 -18.48
CA TRP A 390 -1.79 17.08 -19.30
C TRP A 390 -0.64 17.37 -20.29
N PRO A 391 -0.51 18.56 -20.92
CA PRO A 391 0.62 18.83 -21.82
C PRO A 391 1.95 18.78 -21.07
N ARG A 392 1.97 19.35 -19.86
CA ARG A 392 3.14 19.33 -18.98
C ARG A 392 3.41 17.94 -18.42
N VAL A 393 2.37 17.14 -18.17
CA VAL A 393 2.55 15.72 -17.83
C VAL A 393 3.24 14.97 -18.98
N LEU A 394 2.86 15.23 -20.22
CA LEU A 394 3.54 14.62 -21.37
C LEU A 394 5.00 15.04 -21.51
N GLU A 395 5.36 16.26 -21.12
CA GLU A 395 6.77 16.70 -21.08
C GLU A 395 7.59 15.93 -20.03
N LEU A 396 6.96 15.39 -18.99
CA LEU A 396 7.63 14.61 -17.93
C LEU A 396 7.85 13.13 -18.31
N LEU A 397 7.07 12.58 -19.24
CA LEU A 397 7.14 11.15 -19.61
C LEU A 397 8.42 10.73 -20.37
N PRO A 398 9.04 11.54 -21.27
CA PRO A 398 10.22 11.16 -22.05
C PRO A 398 11.54 11.05 -21.26
N THR A 399 11.52 10.89 -19.94
CA THR A 399 12.74 10.88 -19.14
C THR A 399 13.63 9.68 -19.51
N ASN A 400 14.84 9.98 -19.97
CA ASN A 400 15.79 9.00 -20.50
C ASN A 400 16.24 8.02 -19.41
N THR A 401 15.80 6.77 -19.48
CA THR A 401 16.11 5.70 -18.52
C THR A 401 17.42 4.99 -18.92
N GLN A 402 18.52 5.74 -19.05
CA GLN A 402 19.79 5.21 -19.56
C GLN A 402 20.57 4.31 -18.58
N GLU A 403 20.17 4.21 -17.31
CA GLU A 403 20.98 3.53 -16.29
C GLU A 403 20.84 1.98 -16.28
N ALA A 404 19.81 1.41 -16.91
CA ALA A 404 19.50 -0.02 -16.75
C ALA A 404 20.32 -0.96 -17.64
N GLU A 405 20.91 -0.47 -18.74
CA GLU A 405 21.41 -1.33 -19.82
C GLU A 405 22.73 -2.07 -19.50
N ASN A 406 23.43 -1.70 -18.42
CA ASN A 406 24.81 -2.18 -18.20
C ASN A 406 24.99 -3.30 -17.15
N TYR A 407 23.95 -3.78 -16.46
CA TYR A 407 24.16 -4.51 -15.19
C TYR A 407 23.72 -5.97 -15.10
N ILE A 408 23.10 -6.58 -16.10
CA ILE A 408 22.64 -7.98 -15.98
C ILE A 408 23.43 -8.90 -16.93
N ALA A 409 24.69 -9.17 -16.57
CA ALA A 409 25.42 -10.28 -17.16
C ALA A 409 24.96 -11.58 -16.46
N ILE A 410 23.92 -12.24 -16.99
CA ILE A 410 23.57 -13.59 -16.56
C ILE A 410 24.59 -14.55 -17.18
N GLU A 411 25.45 -15.14 -16.36
CA GLU A 411 26.36 -16.17 -16.83
C GLU A 411 25.58 -17.37 -17.40
N PRO A 412 26.00 -17.94 -18.54
CA PRO A 412 25.37 -19.13 -19.09
C PRO A 412 25.40 -20.29 -18.08
N TRP A 413 24.22 -20.86 -17.78
CA TRP A 413 24.13 -22.03 -16.91
C TRP A 413 24.37 -23.31 -17.70
N THR A 414 25.43 -24.06 -17.32
CA THR A 414 25.82 -25.33 -17.96
C THR A 414 25.45 -26.56 -17.15
N GLY A 415 24.91 -26.39 -15.93
CA GLY A 415 24.52 -27.50 -15.05
C GLY A 415 23.16 -28.13 -15.40
N GLN A 416 22.81 -29.23 -14.72
CA GLN A 416 21.49 -29.85 -14.87
C GLN A 416 20.39 -28.94 -14.29
N VAL A 417 19.29 -28.77 -15.04
CA VAL A 417 18.12 -28.02 -14.57
C VAL A 417 17.29 -28.91 -13.63
N ASN A 418 17.39 -28.65 -12.33
CA ASN A 418 16.56 -29.26 -11.30
C ASN A 418 15.58 -28.24 -10.71
N ASP A 419 14.71 -28.66 -9.78
CA ASP A 419 13.69 -27.77 -9.21
C ASP A 419 14.29 -26.63 -8.39
N ALA A 420 15.43 -26.84 -7.74
CA ALA A 420 16.13 -25.78 -7.01
C ALA A 420 16.68 -24.70 -7.96
N VAL A 421 17.19 -25.11 -9.12
CA VAL A 421 17.63 -24.19 -10.19
C VAL A 421 16.45 -23.39 -10.74
N LYS A 422 15.32 -24.06 -11.02
CA LYS A 422 14.09 -23.38 -11.47
C LYS A 422 13.58 -22.38 -10.44
N GLU A 423 13.57 -22.75 -9.16
CA GLU A 423 13.16 -21.84 -8.08
C GLU A 423 14.10 -20.64 -7.98
N ALA A 424 15.41 -20.85 -8.04
CA ALA A 424 16.38 -19.76 -8.02
C ALA A 424 16.24 -18.83 -9.24
N PHE A 425 16.09 -19.40 -10.44
CA PHE A 425 15.83 -18.65 -11.67
C PHE A 425 14.53 -17.83 -11.58
N ARG A 426 13.43 -18.44 -11.11
CA ARG A 426 12.15 -17.74 -10.88
C ARG A 426 12.30 -16.58 -9.92
N ARG A 427 13.03 -16.76 -8.81
CA ARG A 427 13.30 -15.70 -7.85
C ARG A 427 14.12 -14.57 -8.48
N SER A 428 15.17 -14.90 -9.23
CA SER A 428 15.97 -13.92 -9.98
C SER A 428 15.08 -13.14 -10.95
N LEU A 429 14.28 -13.82 -11.78
CA LEU A 429 13.33 -13.16 -12.68
C LEU A 429 12.40 -12.21 -11.96
N SER A 430 11.82 -12.60 -10.82
CA SER A 430 10.95 -11.70 -10.06
C SER A 430 11.74 -10.48 -9.51
N VAL A 431 12.99 -10.66 -9.07
CA VAL A 431 13.86 -9.56 -8.60
C VAL A 431 14.18 -8.63 -9.76
N ASP A 432 14.56 -9.17 -10.90
CA ASP A 432 14.94 -8.39 -12.08
C ASP A 432 13.73 -7.76 -12.80
N LEU A 433 12.54 -8.35 -12.71
CA LEU A 433 11.34 -7.73 -13.25
C LEU A 433 10.88 -6.56 -12.37
N TYR A 434 10.87 -6.73 -11.04
CA TYR A 434 10.19 -5.77 -10.16
C TYR A 434 11.10 -4.94 -9.24
N GLY A 435 12.36 -5.34 -9.08
CA GLY A 435 13.31 -4.71 -8.16
C GLY A 435 14.10 -3.55 -8.75
N TRP A 436 14.00 -3.28 -10.06
CA TRP A 436 14.67 -2.13 -10.69
C TRP A 436 13.78 -0.89 -10.66
N ASP A 437 14.34 0.21 -10.18
CA ASP A 437 13.65 1.52 -10.17
C ASP A 437 13.40 2.02 -11.59
N SER A 438 14.32 1.81 -12.54
CA SER A 438 14.12 2.15 -13.95
C SER A 438 12.89 1.48 -14.55
N PHE A 439 12.75 0.16 -14.39
CA PHE A 439 11.57 -0.56 -14.86
C PHE A 439 10.30 -0.17 -14.09
N HIS A 440 10.40 0.12 -12.80
CA HIS A 440 9.26 0.64 -12.06
C HIS A 440 8.82 2.02 -12.57
N SER A 441 9.77 2.93 -12.85
CA SER A 441 9.52 4.24 -13.46
C SER A 441 8.83 4.09 -14.82
N SER A 442 9.37 3.26 -15.72
CA SER A 442 8.77 3.04 -17.04
C SER A 442 7.33 2.53 -16.97
N ARG A 443 7.01 1.70 -15.97
CA ARG A 443 5.62 1.25 -15.72
C ARG A 443 4.72 2.37 -15.24
N LEU A 444 5.22 3.24 -14.36
CA LEU A 444 4.49 4.40 -13.88
C LEU A 444 4.23 5.38 -15.03
N GLN A 445 5.26 5.68 -15.83
CA GLN A 445 5.14 6.50 -17.05
C GLN A 445 4.10 5.91 -18.01
N LEU A 446 4.20 4.62 -18.32
CA LEU A 446 3.26 3.94 -19.21
C LEU A 446 1.84 3.97 -18.66
N ALA A 447 1.64 3.73 -17.36
CA ALA A 447 0.32 3.78 -16.75
C ALA A 447 -0.30 5.18 -16.77
N ILE A 448 0.51 6.24 -16.57
CA ILE A 448 0.05 7.63 -16.72
C ILE A 448 -0.28 7.91 -18.19
N ALA A 449 0.55 7.50 -19.14
CA ALA A 449 0.32 7.69 -20.57
C ALA A 449 -0.97 6.99 -21.04
N ASP A 450 -1.15 5.72 -20.69
CA ASP A 450 -2.33 4.89 -20.99
C ASP A 450 -3.61 5.54 -20.41
N TYR A 451 -3.51 6.07 -19.19
CA TYR A 451 -4.62 6.77 -18.54
C TYR A 451 -4.96 8.08 -19.24
N CYS A 452 -3.97 8.94 -19.49
CA CYS A 452 -4.17 10.18 -20.24
C CYS A 452 -4.78 9.90 -21.62
N TRP A 453 -4.29 8.87 -22.33
CA TRP A 453 -4.84 8.44 -23.60
C TRP A 453 -6.31 8.05 -23.50
N SER A 454 -6.70 7.29 -22.48
CA SER A 454 -8.11 6.89 -22.29
C SER A 454 -9.04 8.08 -22.01
N LEU A 455 -8.54 9.12 -21.35
CA LEU A 455 -9.30 10.36 -21.14
C LEU A 455 -9.42 11.21 -22.41
N LEU A 456 -8.55 10.97 -23.40
CA LEU A 456 -8.62 11.62 -24.70
C LEU A 456 -9.61 10.94 -25.66
N GLU A 457 -10.18 9.77 -25.37
CA GLU A 457 -11.21 9.18 -26.22
C GLU A 457 -12.47 10.08 -26.23
N GLY A 458 -12.74 10.74 -27.37
CA GLY A 458 -13.74 11.81 -27.50
C GLY A 458 -13.16 13.23 -27.54
N SER A 459 -11.83 13.36 -27.62
CA SER A 459 -11.12 14.64 -27.77
C SER A 459 -11.36 15.31 -29.13
N PRO A 460 -11.11 16.62 -29.23
CA PRO A 460 -11.03 17.31 -30.51
C PRO A 460 -10.12 16.58 -31.52
N PRO A 461 -10.45 16.63 -32.83
CA PRO A 461 -9.70 15.94 -33.89
C PRO A 461 -8.19 16.24 -33.87
N ASP A 462 -7.83 17.47 -33.53
CA ASP A 462 -6.44 17.95 -33.52
C ASP A 462 -5.56 17.19 -32.51
N LEU A 463 -6.10 16.88 -31.32
CA LEU A 463 -5.39 16.09 -30.31
C LEU A 463 -5.26 14.63 -30.73
N THR A 464 -6.29 14.09 -31.37
CA THR A 464 -6.27 12.72 -31.91
C THR A 464 -5.20 12.59 -33.01
N ALA A 465 -5.04 13.63 -33.84
CA ALA A 465 -4.01 13.66 -34.88
C ALA A 465 -2.59 13.69 -34.30
N GLN A 466 -2.33 14.55 -33.30
CA GLN A 466 -1.02 14.61 -32.62
C GLN A 466 -0.68 13.29 -31.91
N ALA A 467 -1.66 12.70 -31.25
CA ALA A 467 -1.56 11.41 -30.59
C ALA A 467 -1.20 10.28 -31.58
N HIS A 468 -1.80 10.30 -32.78
CA HIS A 468 -1.47 9.38 -33.86
C HIS A 468 -0.06 9.59 -34.41
N GLU A 469 0.35 10.84 -34.65
CA GLU A 469 1.71 11.17 -35.12
C GLU A 469 2.80 10.69 -34.15
N LEU A 470 2.58 10.89 -32.84
CA LEU A 470 3.49 10.41 -31.80
C LEU A 470 3.60 8.88 -31.79
N ASN A 471 2.47 8.17 -31.96
CA ASN A 471 2.44 6.71 -32.04
C ASN A 471 3.22 6.19 -33.27
N GLU A 472 3.07 6.83 -34.42
CA GLU A 472 3.83 6.47 -35.63
C GLU A 472 5.33 6.76 -35.47
N ALA A 473 5.69 7.89 -34.87
CA ALA A 473 7.09 8.21 -34.55
C ALA A 473 7.70 7.21 -33.56
N ALA A 474 6.92 6.74 -32.57
CA ALA A 474 7.34 5.69 -31.66
C ALA A 474 7.54 4.35 -32.40
N LYS A 475 6.58 3.90 -33.21
CA LYS A 475 6.70 2.69 -34.03
C LYS A 475 7.93 2.72 -34.94
N ALA A 476 8.22 3.86 -35.56
CA ALA A 476 9.40 4.03 -36.42
C ALA A 476 10.74 3.87 -35.68
N LYS A 477 10.78 4.13 -34.37
CA LYS A 477 11.97 3.87 -33.53
C LYS A 477 12.12 2.39 -33.16
N PHE A 478 11.02 1.65 -33.07
CA PHE A 478 11.04 0.21 -32.73
C PHE A 478 11.18 -0.69 -33.97
N SER A 479 10.82 -0.22 -35.16
CA SER A 479 10.86 -1.01 -36.40
C SER A 479 12.28 -1.40 -36.83
N SER A 480 13.32 -0.70 -36.37
CA SER A 480 14.73 -1.07 -36.62
C SER A 480 15.23 -2.26 -35.78
N ALA A 481 14.51 -2.64 -34.72
CA ALA A 481 14.86 -3.75 -33.81
C ALA A 481 14.07 -5.07 -34.07
N ALA A 482 13.36 -5.13 -35.21
CA ALA A 482 12.91 -6.31 -35.95
C ALA A 482 11.58 -7.01 -35.59
N PRO A 483 10.76 -7.30 -36.63
CA PRO A 483 9.84 -8.45 -36.69
C PRO A 483 10.56 -9.78 -37.01
N GLU A 484 11.69 -9.73 -37.72
CA GLU A 484 12.45 -10.93 -38.14
C GLU A 484 13.26 -11.56 -36.99
N ALA A 485 13.72 -10.76 -36.01
CA ALA A 485 14.57 -11.26 -34.92
C ALA A 485 13.86 -12.22 -33.96
N PHE A 486 12.54 -12.17 -33.89
CA PHE A 486 11.78 -13.10 -33.04
C PHE A 486 11.28 -14.33 -33.82
N GLY A 487 11.07 -14.23 -35.14
CA GLY A 487 10.57 -15.35 -35.95
C GLY A 487 9.26 -15.99 -35.42
N LEU A 488 8.55 -15.31 -34.52
CA LEU A 488 7.36 -15.82 -33.83
C LEU A 488 6.15 -15.64 -34.73
N VAL A 489 6.02 -16.51 -35.73
CA VAL A 489 4.80 -16.65 -36.51
C VAL A 489 3.87 -17.60 -35.77
N GLU A 490 2.82 -17.06 -35.16
CA GLU A 490 1.82 -17.86 -34.43
C GLU A 490 0.63 -18.18 -35.34
N PRO A 491 0.11 -19.41 -35.35
CA PRO A 491 -1.09 -19.73 -36.14
C PRO A 491 -2.34 -19.15 -35.49
N CYS A 492 -3.22 -18.55 -36.30
CA CYS A 492 -4.53 -18.10 -35.83
C CYS A 492 -5.36 -19.27 -35.26
N PRO A 493 -5.87 -19.19 -34.02
CA PRO A 493 -6.66 -20.28 -33.43
C PRO A 493 -7.94 -20.65 -34.21
N ALA A 494 -8.49 -19.74 -35.02
CA ALA A 494 -9.70 -19.99 -35.82
C ALA A 494 -9.40 -20.53 -37.23
N CYS A 495 -8.42 -19.95 -37.93
CA CYS A 495 -8.20 -20.22 -39.36
C CYS A 495 -6.78 -20.70 -39.69
N HIS A 496 -5.92 -20.85 -38.69
CA HIS A 496 -4.50 -21.26 -38.79
C HIS A 496 -3.60 -20.38 -39.65
N THR A 497 -4.12 -19.31 -40.25
CA THR A 497 -3.32 -18.32 -40.96
C THR A 497 -2.27 -17.71 -40.01
N PRO A 498 -1.02 -17.53 -40.46
CA PRO A 498 0.02 -16.92 -39.65
C PRO A 498 -0.37 -15.52 -39.17
N ILE A 499 -0.12 -15.25 -37.88
CA ILE A 499 -0.29 -13.93 -37.26
C ILE A 499 1.09 -13.34 -36.96
N ALA A 500 1.35 -12.15 -37.48
CA ALA A 500 2.55 -11.37 -37.17
C ALA A 500 2.45 -10.70 -35.79
N LEU A 501 3.59 -10.46 -35.15
CA LEU A 501 3.69 -9.69 -33.90
C LEU A 501 3.71 -8.19 -34.21
N GLU A 502 2.57 -7.64 -34.63
CA GLU A 502 2.43 -6.20 -34.94
C GLU A 502 1.99 -5.35 -33.74
N ASN A 503 1.22 -5.94 -32.82
CA ASN A 503 0.67 -5.28 -31.65
C ASN A 503 0.81 -6.20 -30.42
N LEU A 504 1.23 -5.66 -29.28
CA LEU A 504 1.49 -6.42 -28.03
C LEU A 504 0.21 -6.70 -27.22
N LEU A 505 -0.89 -5.98 -27.49
CA LEU A 505 -2.16 -6.13 -26.80
C LEU A 505 -3.09 -7.10 -27.54
N ASN A 506 -3.16 -6.95 -28.85
CA ASN A 506 -4.05 -7.70 -29.72
C ASN A 506 -3.29 -8.30 -30.90
N ALA A 507 -3.71 -9.47 -31.34
CA ALA A 507 -3.23 -10.13 -32.53
C ALA A 507 -4.39 -10.18 -33.53
N MET A 508 -4.18 -9.72 -34.76
CA MET A 508 -5.17 -9.82 -35.83
C MET A 508 -4.59 -10.67 -36.96
N CYS A 509 -5.30 -11.72 -37.36
CA CYS A 509 -4.89 -12.49 -38.54
C CYS A 509 -5.33 -11.81 -39.84
N PRO A 510 -4.77 -12.16 -41.01
CA PRO A 510 -5.16 -11.60 -42.31
C PRO A 510 -6.64 -11.75 -42.67
N LEU A 511 -7.34 -12.71 -42.05
CA LEU A 511 -8.79 -12.91 -42.22
C LEU A 511 -9.65 -12.12 -41.22
N GLY A 512 -9.05 -11.23 -40.42
CA GLY A 512 -9.77 -10.32 -39.52
C GLY A 512 -10.12 -10.88 -38.13
N HIS A 513 -9.80 -12.13 -37.81
CA HIS A 513 -9.97 -12.63 -36.43
C HIS A 513 -9.02 -11.89 -35.48
N VAL A 514 -9.55 -11.40 -34.35
CA VAL A 514 -8.81 -10.65 -33.34
C VAL A 514 -8.72 -11.47 -32.05
N TRP A 515 -7.53 -11.50 -31.46
CA TRP A 515 -7.24 -12.21 -30.22
C TRP A 515 -6.48 -11.30 -29.26
N ALA A 516 -6.73 -11.43 -27.96
CA ALA A 516 -5.86 -10.80 -26.96
C ALA A 516 -4.51 -11.52 -26.90
N ARG A 517 -3.44 -10.79 -26.56
CA ARG A 517 -2.12 -11.35 -26.28
C ARG A 517 -1.84 -11.44 -24.80
N CYS A 518 -1.02 -12.41 -24.42
CA CYS A 518 -0.53 -12.58 -23.07
C CYS A 518 0.40 -11.41 -22.71
N SER A 519 0.04 -10.61 -21.72
CA SER A 519 0.85 -9.48 -21.23
C SER A 519 2.20 -9.85 -20.60
N ILE A 520 2.60 -11.11 -20.63
CA ILE A 520 3.91 -11.58 -20.13
C ILE A 520 4.72 -12.17 -21.27
N THR A 521 4.11 -13.03 -22.09
CA THR A 521 4.81 -13.80 -23.13
C THR A 521 4.52 -13.30 -24.54
N SER A 522 3.64 -12.32 -24.71
CA SER A 522 3.13 -11.79 -25.98
C SER A 522 2.39 -12.80 -26.88
N PHE A 523 2.38 -14.09 -26.56
CA PHE A 523 1.62 -15.11 -27.29
C PHE A 523 0.12 -14.86 -27.33
N VAL A 524 -0.54 -15.37 -28.38
CA VAL A 524 -1.99 -15.33 -28.58
C VAL A 524 -2.71 -16.11 -27.48
N LEU A 525 -3.71 -15.49 -26.84
CA LEU A 525 -4.55 -16.13 -25.82
C LEU A 525 -5.71 -16.88 -26.49
N SER A 526 -5.49 -18.17 -26.78
CA SER A 526 -6.48 -19.08 -27.39
C SER A 526 -7.25 -19.94 -26.37
N THR A 527 -7.15 -19.62 -25.08
CA THR A 527 -7.69 -20.42 -23.97
C THR A 527 -8.33 -19.54 -22.90
N PRO A 528 -9.37 -20.02 -22.19
CA PRO A 528 -9.90 -19.34 -21.01
C PRO A 528 -8.98 -19.46 -19.78
N ALA A 529 -7.91 -20.26 -19.83
CA ALA A 529 -6.95 -20.45 -18.73
C ALA A 529 -6.02 -19.24 -18.55
N VAL A 530 -6.62 -18.10 -18.20
CA VAL A 530 -5.95 -16.81 -18.05
C VAL A 530 -6.19 -16.19 -16.68
N ARG A 531 -5.29 -15.30 -16.29
CA ARG A 531 -5.46 -14.35 -15.19
C ARG A 531 -5.54 -12.94 -15.75
N THR A 532 -6.34 -12.10 -15.10
CA THR A 532 -6.64 -10.72 -15.54
C THR A 532 -6.05 -9.74 -14.56
N CYS A 533 -5.33 -8.73 -15.05
CA CYS A 533 -4.80 -7.67 -14.20
C CYS A 533 -5.94 -6.84 -13.62
N ILE A 534 -5.97 -6.63 -12.29
CA ILE A 534 -7.03 -5.82 -11.65
C ILE A 534 -6.98 -4.33 -12.00
N GLY A 535 -5.82 -3.85 -12.47
CA GLY A 535 -5.63 -2.44 -12.79
C GLY A 535 -5.99 -2.12 -14.23
N CYS A 536 -5.34 -2.77 -15.20
CA CYS A 536 -5.45 -2.43 -16.62
C CYS A 536 -6.15 -3.51 -17.46
N THR A 537 -6.79 -4.50 -16.82
CA THR A 537 -7.55 -5.61 -17.45
C THR A 537 -6.81 -6.49 -18.46
N ARG A 538 -5.53 -6.20 -18.76
CA ARG A 538 -4.64 -7.03 -19.57
C ARG A 538 -4.61 -8.46 -19.00
N LYS A 539 -4.64 -9.43 -19.91
CA LYS A 539 -4.69 -10.85 -19.59
C LYS A 539 -3.30 -11.47 -19.70
N ALA A 540 -3.07 -12.53 -18.95
CA ALA A 540 -1.89 -13.36 -19.08
C ALA A 540 -2.29 -14.83 -18.89
N PHE A 541 -1.52 -15.75 -19.44
CA PHE A 541 -1.71 -17.17 -19.14
C PHE A 541 -1.62 -17.43 -17.63
N LEU A 542 -2.38 -18.43 -17.17
CA LEU A 542 -2.19 -18.97 -15.83
C LEU A 542 -0.80 -19.59 -15.70
N ALA A 543 -0.27 -19.54 -14.47
CA ALA A 543 1.01 -20.14 -14.16
C ALA A 543 0.89 -21.68 -14.07
N PRO A 544 1.92 -22.45 -14.43
CA PRO A 544 1.88 -23.91 -14.40
C PRO A 544 1.46 -24.51 -13.05
N SER A 545 1.78 -23.88 -11.92
CA SER A 545 1.39 -24.33 -10.58
C SER A 545 -0.12 -24.33 -10.36
N SER A 546 -0.88 -23.64 -11.21
CA SER A 546 -2.35 -23.70 -11.17
C SER A 546 -2.92 -24.88 -11.94
N ARG A 547 -2.08 -25.69 -12.62
CA ARG A 547 -2.50 -26.91 -13.34
C ARG A 547 -2.90 -28.03 -12.39
N THR A 548 -2.22 -28.13 -11.25
CA THR A 548 -2.50 -29.17 -10.26
C THR A 548 -3.80 -28.81 -9.54
N PRO A 549 -4.89 -29.59 -9.71
CA PRO A 549 -6.03 -29.46 -8.82
C PRO A 549 -5.47 -29.66 -7.41
N ARG A 550 -5.65 -28.64 -6.58
CA ARG A 550 -5.26 -28.72 -5.18
C ARG A 550 -5.94 -29.98 -4.65
N PRO A 551 -5.21 -30.99 -4.14
CA PRO A 551 -5.87 -32.15 -3.57
C PRO A 551 -6.86 -31.58 -2.56
N GLU A 552 -8.15 -31.79 -2.81
CA GLU A 552 -9.17 -31.37 -1.87
C GLU A 552 -8.78 -32.04 -0.57
N ASN A 553 -8.37 -31.24 0.42
CA ASN A 553 -8.05 -31.73 1.72
C ASN A 553 -9.34 -32.33 2.26
N ASN A 554 -9.54 -33.64 2.03
CA ASN A 554 -10.43 -34.50 2.77
C ASN A 554 -9.88 -34.68 4.19
N SER A 555 -9.56 -33.57 4.87
CA SER A 555 -9.50 -33.50 6.31
C SER A 555 -10.93 -33.43 6.83
N THR A 556 -11.72 -34.46 6.51
CA THR A 556 -12.88 -34.84 7.30
C THR A 556 -12.29 -35.39 8.58
N LEU A 557 -12.06 -34.50 9.55
CA LEU A 557 -12.04 -34.88 10.94
C LEU A 557 -13.30 -35.71 11.20
N SER A 558 -13.10 -36.97 11.54
CA SER A 558 -14.12 -37.90 11.99
C SER A 558 -14.74 -37.37 13.29
N SER A 559 -15.70 -36.46 13.18
CA SER A 559 -16.66 -36.18 14.25
C SER A 559 -17.94 -36.95 13.93
N THR A 560 -17.98 -38.20 14.36
CA THR A 560 -19.23 -38.92 14.62
C THR A 560 -20.00 -38.19 15.71
N VAL A 561 -21.08 -37.46 15.39
CA VAL A 561 -22.34 -37.37 16.17
C VAL A 561 -23.44 -36.74 15.28
N ASN A 562 -24.45 -37.57 14.95
CA ASN A 562 -25.89 -37.35 14.72
C ASN A 562 -26.44 -36.07 14.05
N GLY A 563 -27.25 -36.30 13.01
CA GLY A 563 -28.65 -35.83 12.98
C GLY A 563 -28.98 -34.62 12.09
N ASP A 564 -29.56 -34.91 10.92
CA ASP A 564 -30.62 -34.16 10.22
C ASP A 564 -30.50 -32.64 10.00
N LYS A 565 -30.15 -32.26 8.77
CA LYS A 565 -31.05 -31.57 7.80
C LYS A 565 -30.26 -31.18 6.55
N ALA A 566 -30.68 -31.70 5.41
CA ALA A 566 -30.11 -31.41 4.10
C ALA A 566 -30.33 -29.94 3.70
N SER A 567 -29.24 -29.19 3.55
CA SER A 567 -29.22 -27.97 2.73
C SER A 567 -28.58 -28.27 1.37
N PRO A 568 -29.10 -27.70 0.27
CA PRO A 568 -28.56 -27.94 -1.05
C PRO A 568 -27.17 -27.27 -1.15
N ALA A 569 -26.16 -28.09 -1.38
CA ALA A 569 -24.79 -27.63 -1.59
C ALA A 569 -24.68 -26.85 -2.91
N ASN A 570 -24.11 -25.64 -2.83
CA ASN A 570 -23.65 -24.88 -3.99
C ASN A 570 -22.44 -25.60 -4.61
N ALA A 571 -22.69 -26.49 -5.57
CA ALA A 571 -21.66 -27.08 -6.41
C ALA A 571 -21.07 -26.01 -7.33
N SER A 572 -19.98 -25.40 -6.90
CA SER A 572 -19.12 -24.56 -7.74
C SER A 572 -18.54 -25.43 -8.86
N MET A 573 -19.07 -25.31 -10.08
CA MET A 573 -18.53 -25.98 -11.27
C MET A 573 -17.15 -25.41 -11.63
N SER A 574 -16.10 -25.96 -11.00
CA SER A 574 -14.74 -25.78 -11.46
C SER A 574 -14.54 -26.62 -12.73
N LEU A 575 -14.42 -25.97 -13.89
CA LEU A 575 -14.02 -26.60 -15.14
C LEU A 575 -12.63 -27.26 -14.98
N ALA A 576 -12.61 -28.56 -14.68
CA ALA A 576 -11.38 -29.34 -14.61
C ALA A 576 -10.82 -29.49 -16.03
N VAL A 577 -9.66 -28.89 -16.27
CA VAL A 577 -8.92 -29.04 -17.53
C VAL A 577 -8.40 -30.47 -17.61
N PRO A 578 -8.53 -31.19 -18.76
CA PRO A 578 -8.00 -32.53 -18.90
C PRO A 578 -6.48 -32.55 -18.62
N PRO A 579 -5.98 -33.50 -17.81
CA PRO A 579 -4.55 -33.62 -17.56
C PRO A 579 -3.80 -33.83 -18.89
N GLY A 580 -2.81 -32.97 -19.17
CA GLY A 580 -1.93 -33.08 -20.34
C GLY A 580 -2.11 -31.99 -21.41
N VAL A 581 -3.15 -31.16 -21.37
CA VAL A 581 -3.33 -30.07 -22.34
C VAL A 581 -2.58 -28.81 -21.88
N SER A 582 -1.41 -28.54 -22.48
CA SER A 582 -0.74 -27.24 -22.31
C SER A 582 -1.49 -26.16 -23.07
N TRP A 583 -1.96 -25.14 -22.35
CA TRP A 583 -2.60 -23.95 -22.93
C TRP A 583 -1.60 -22.96 -23.55
N VAL A 584 -0.30 -23.13 -23.28
CA VAL A 584 0.76 -22.35 -23.94
C VAL A 584 1.02 -22.98 -25.32
N PRO A 585 1.09 -22.16 -26.39
CA PRO A 585 1.45 -22.62 -27.74
C PRO A 585 2.74 -23.43 -27.74
N GLU A 586 2.91 -24.33 -28.70
CA GLU A 586 4.08 -25.21 -28.78
C GLU A 586 5.41 -24.46 -28.75
N ALA A 587 5.51 -23.33 -29.47
CA ALA A 587 6.68 -22.44 -29.45
C ALA A 587 7.02 -21.88 -28.06
N GLY A 588 6.04 -21.82 -27.15
CA GLY A 588 6.20 -21.37 -25.78
C GLY A 588 6.35 -22.49 -24.74
N ARG A 589 6.34 -23.76 -25.14
CA ARG A 589 6.46 -24.91 -24.22
C ARG A 589 7.92 -25.11 -23.77
N SER A 590 8.43 -24.16 -23.00
CA SER A 590 9.74 -24.23 -22.37
C SER A 590 9.58 -24.03 -20.87
N TRP A 591 10.44 -24.69 -20.09
CA TRP A 591 10.50 -24.48 -18.64
C TRP A 591 10.77 -23.00 -18.30
N ILE A 592 11.49 -22.26 -19.17
CA ILE A 592 11.76 -20.83 -18.98
C ILE A 592 10.45 -20.02 -19.02
N VAL A 593 9.56 -20.31 -19.98
CA VAL A 593 8.27 -19.62 -20.10
C VAL A 593 7.38 -19.95 -18.91
N ASP A 594 7.37 -21.22 -18.50
CA ASP A 594 6.68 -21.68 -17.30
C ASP A 594 7.16 -20.92 -16.05
N GLU A 595 8.48 -20.78 -15.88
CA GLU A 595 9.07 -20.01 -14.77
C GLU A 595 8.82 -18.50 -14.85
N LEU A 596 8.81 -17.93 -16.06
CA LEU A 596 8.47 -16.52 -16.27
C LEU A 596 7.01 -16.24 -15.88
N LEU A 597 6.08 -17.13 -16.26
CA LEU A 597 4.68 -17.02 -15.86
C LEU A 597 4.50 -17.17 -14.33
N GLU A 598 5.29 -18.02 -13.67
CA GLU A 598 5.31 -18.12 -12.20
C GLU A 598 5.88 -16.86 -11.53
N ALA A 599 6.98 -16.33 -12.06
CA ALA A 599 7.68 -15.17 -11.53
C ALA A 599 6.83 -13.89 -11.66
N ALA A 600 6.09 -13.75 -12.77
CA ALA A 600 5.33 -12.55 -13.08
C ALA A 600 3.97 -12.49 -12.36
N ARG A 601 4.01 -12.31 -11.04
CA ARG A 601 2.81 -12.22 -10.17
C ARG A 601 2.02 -10.91 -10.35
N CYS A 602 2.67 -9.89 -10.90
CA CYS A 602 2.10 -8.58 -11.19
C CYS A 602 2.18 -8.28 -12.69
N CYS A 603 1.27 -7.45 -13.19
CA CYS A 603 1.27 -7.04 -14.59
C CYS A 603 2.57 -6.31 -14.92
N LEU A 604 3.25 -6.70 -16.00
CA LEU A 604 4.51 -6.07 -16.41
C LEU A 604 4.32 -4.61 -16.87
N TYR A 605 3.08 -4.22 -17.17
CA TYR A 605 2.73 -2.89 -17.67
C TYR A 605 2.38 -1.91 -16.55
N CYS A 606 1.43 -2.28 -15.67
CA CYS A 606 0.95 -1.39 -14.62
C CYS A 606 1.29 -1.86 -13.19
N GLY A 607 2.03 -2.95 -13.03
CA GLY A 607 2.46 -3.57 -11.77
C GLY A 607 1.36 -3.97 -10.79
N ASN A 608 0.09 -3.90 -11.18
CA ASN A 608 -1.02 -4.40 -10.38
C ASN A 608 -1.07 -5.92 -10.38
N ARG A 609 -1.67 -6.52 -9.35
CA ARG A 609 -1.79 -7.98 -9.24
C ARG A 609 -2.73 -8.56 -10.29
N PHE A 610 -2.42 -9.77 -10.73
CA PHE A 610 -3.35 -10.57 -11.51
C PHE A 610 -4.35 -11.30 -10.59
N VAL A 611 -5.60 -11.41 -11.03
CA VAL A 611 -6.63 -12.24 -10.40
C VAL A 611 -7.17 -13.26 -11.40
N ARG A 612 -7.60 -14.41 -10.89
CA ARG A 612 -8.35 -15.40 -11.68
C ARG A 612 -9.82 -15.02 -11.60
N ILE A 613 -10.40 -14.68 -12.74
CA ILE A 613 -11.84 -14.51 -12.87
C ILE A 613 -12.36 -15.92 -13.14
N LEU A 614 -13.02 -16.51 -12.13
CA LEU A 614 -13.64 -17.83 -12.22
C LEU A 614 -15.00 -17.74 -12.90
#